data_AF-A0A8D8WWH0-F1
#
_entry.id   AF-A0A8D8WWH0-F1
#
_cell.length_a   1.000
_cell.length_b   1.000
_cell.length_c   1.000
_cell.angle_alpha   90.00
_cell.angle_beta   90.00
_cell.angle_gamma   90.00
#
_symmetry.space_group_name_H-M   'P 1'
#
loop_
_entity.id
_entity.type
_entity.pdbx_description
1 polymer ?
#
loop_
_entity_poly.entity_id
_entity_poly.type
_entity_poly.pdbx_seq_one_letter_code
_entity_poly.pdbx_strand_id
1 'polypeptide(L)'
;MNTSVCKPSFESVKRLVKSRSKENYNKWIRAESQGKKWQALVKNPDIIPNLPRKASVANFRLLTGHDYLSQHLHRIGIKDSPNCPLCPLNSPMNQSHLNSCPAMEASSTIEEKYWDARRKMV
;
A
#
# COMPACT_ATOMS: atom_id res chain seq x y z
N MET A 1 -20.37 5.28 54.22
CA MET A 1 -20.33 4.09 53.34
C MET A 1 -19.01 4.12 52.58
N ASN A 2 -18.00 3.34 53.01
CA ASN A 2 -16.69 3.30 52.35
C ASN A 2 -16.75 2.29 51.20
N THR A 3 -16.74 2.77 49.96
CA THR A 3 -16.49 1.90 48.81
C THR A 3 -15.01 1.54 48.81
N SER A 4 -14.68 0.29 49.13
CA SER A 4 -13.32 -0.20 48.95
C SER A 4 -13.05 -0.28 47.44
N VAL A 5 -12.17 0.59 46.95
CA VAL A 5 -11.78 0.58 45.54
C VAL A 5 -10.82 -0.59 45.34
N CYS A 6 -11.33 -1.67 44.75
CA CYS A 6 -10.51 -2.82 44.39
C CYS A 6 -9.50 -2.38 43.31
N LYS A 7 -8.20 -2.45 43.64
CA LYS A 7 -7.14 -2.09 42.69
C LYS A 7 -7.15 -3.12 41.54
N PRO A 8 -7.23 -2.67 40.27
CA PRO A 8 -7.23 -3.59 39.15
C PRO A 8 -5.90 -4.35 39.08
N SER A 9 -5.97 -5.63 38.69
CA SER A 9 -4.77 -6.43 38.47
C SER A 9 -3.89 -5.83 37.36
N PHE A 10 -2.59 -6.11 37.40
CA PHE A 10 -1.66 -5.68 36.35
C PHE A 10 -2.16 -6.06 34.94
N GLU A 11 -2.68 -7.26 34.76
CA GLU A 11 -3.22 -7.70 33.46
C GLU A 11 -4.42 -6.87 33.00
N SER A 12 -5.26 -6.44 33.95
CA SER A 12 -6.40 -5.56 33.65
C SER A 12 -5.91 -4.18 33.21
N VAL A 13 -4.96 -3.59 33.93
CA VAL A 13 -4.36 -2.29 33.57
C VAL A 13 -3.65 -2.37 32.22
N LYS A 14 -2.85 -3.41 31.98
CA LYS A 14 -2.13 -3.65 30.72
C LYS A 14 -3.10 -3.77 29.54
N ARG A 15 -4.21 -4.50 29.70
CA ARG A 15 -5.25 -4.62 28.67
C ARG A 15 -5.92 -3.29 28.37
N LEU A 16 -6.23 -2.49 29.40
CA LEU A 16 -6.81 -1.15 29.23
C LEU A 16 -5.86 -0.21 28.48
N VAL A 17 -4.59 -0.17 28.86
CA VAL A 17 -3.55 0.64 28.19
C VAL A 17 -3.42 0.23 26.71
N LYS A 18 -3.37 -1.09 26.44
CA LYS A 18 -3.32 -1.60 25.06
C LYS A 18 -4.55 -1.20 24.25
N SER A 19 -5.76 -1.33 24.81
CA SER A 19 -7.01 -0.94 24.13
C SER A 19 -6.99 0.55 23.80
N ARG A 20 -6.67 1.39 24.80
CA ARG A 20 -6.65 2.84 24.63
C ARG A 20 -5.61 3.29 23.60
N SER A 21 -4.43 2.68 23.63
CA SER A 21 -3.37 2.95 22.65
C SER A 21 -3.81 2.57 21.24
N LYS A 22 -4.44 1.39 21.08
CA LYS A 22 -4.98 0.92 19.80
C LYS A 22 -6.09 1.84 19.27
N GLU A 23 -7.01 2.28 20.13
CA GLU A 23 -8.07 3.22 19.76
C GLU A 23 -7.50 4.56 19.31
N ASN A 24 -6.56 5.12 20.06
CA ASN A 24 -5.91 6.39 19.73
C ASN A 24 -5.16 6.28 18.39
N TYR A 25 -4.39 5.21 18.20
CA TYR A 25 -3.71 4.92 16.93
C TYR A 25 -4.71 4.81 15.77
N ASN A 26 -5.81 4.08 15.97
CA ASN A 26 -6.84 3.89 14.95
C ASN A 26 -7.56 5.20 14.59
N LYS A 27 -7.75 6.11 15.55
CA LYS A 27 -8.29 7.45 15.28
C LYS A 27 -7.30 8.29 14.48
N TRP A 28 -6.04 8.29 14.91
CA TRP A 28 -4.96 9.01 14.24
C TRP A 28 -4.79 8.53 12.80
N ILE A 29 -4.63 7.22 12.57
CA ILE A 29 -4.39 6.68 11.23
C ILE A 29 -5.56 6.96 10.28
N ARG A 30 -6.80 6.92 10.78
CA ARG A 30 -7.99 7.26 9.99
C ARG A 30 -7.96 8.72 9.55
N ALA A 31 -7.66 9.64 10.46
CA ALA A 31 -7.53 11.06 10.14
C ALA A 31 -6.38 11.31 9.16
N GLU A 32 -5.21 10.74 9.44
CA GLU A 32 -4.00 10.89 8.62
C GLU A 32 -4.16 10.33 7.20
N SER A 33 -5.00 9.31 7.05
CA SER A 33 -5.27 8.67 5.75
C SER A 33 -6.22 9.47 4.85
N GLN A 34 -6.95 10.46 5.37
CA GLN A 34 -8.00 11.13 4.60
C GLN A 34 -7.43 11.83 3.36
N GLY A 35 -8.04 11.57 2.21
CA GLY A 35 -7.61 12.13 0.92
C GLY A 35 -6.32 11.52 0.35
N LYS A 36 -5.65 10.60 1.05
CA LYS A 36 -4.43 9.93 0.57
C LYS A 36 -4.75 8.64 -0.15
N LYS A 37 -3.91 8.24 -1.11
CA LYS A 37 -4.08 6.98 -1.87
C LYS A 37 -4.21 5.74 -0.96
N TRP A 38 -3.47 5.71 0.15
CA TRP A 38 -3.48 4.59 1.09
C TRP A 38 -4.69 4.56 2.03
N GLN A 39 -5.66 5.50 1.93
CA GLN A 39 -6.92 5.45 2.68
C GLN A 39 -7.68 4.14 2.49
N ALA A 40 -7.58 3.55 1.29
CA ALA A 40 -8.23 2.29 0.96
C ALA A 40 -7.81 1.15 1.90
N LEU A 41 -6.54 1.11 2.34
CA LEU A 41 -6.02 0.12 3.29
C LEU A 41 -6.66 0.28 4.68
N VAL A 42 -6.92 1.51 5.11
CA VAL A 42 -7.51 1.78 6.42
C VAL A 42 -9.01 1.47 6.42
N LYS A 43 -9.70 1.74 5.29
CA LYS A 43 -11.12 1.47 5.12
C LYS A 43 -11.42 -0.02 4.93
N ASN A 44 -10.59 -0.73 4.17
CA ASN A 44 -10.73 -2.15 3.89
C ASN A 44 -9.40 -2.87 4.15
N PRO A 45 -9.18 -3.39 5.38
CA PRO A 45 -7.96 -4.13 5.71
C PRO A 45 -7.72 -5.37 4.85
N ASP A 46 -8.79 -5.97 4.33
CA ASP A 46 -8.75 -7.20 3.52
C ASP A 46 -8.60 -6.91 2.01
N ILE A 47 -8.41 -5.65 1.62
CA ILE A 47 -8.22 -5.25 0.21
C ILE A 47 -6.98 -5.89 -0.43
N ILE A 48 -5.98 -6.23 0.39
CA ILE A 48 -4.85 -7.03 -0.05
C ILE A 48 -5.11 -8.47 0.40
N PRO A 49 -5.45 -9.37 -0.52
CA PRO A 49 -5.67 -10.76 -0.17
C PRO A 49 -4.41 -11.39 0.40
N ASN A 50 -4.61 -12.40 1.25
CA ASN A 50 -3.53 -13.23 1.77
C ASN A 50 -2.97 -14.13 0.67
N LEU A 51 -2.04 -13.58 -0.11
CA LEU A 51 -1.37 -14.21 -1.24
C LEU A 51 0.10 -14.48 -0.89
N PRO A 52 0.83 -15.24 -1.72
CA PRO A 52 2.28 -15.31 -1.61
C PRO A 52 2.88 -13.91 -1.58
N ARG A 53 3.91 -13.72 -0.75
CA ARG A 53 4.55 -12.42 -0.48
C ARG A 53 4.77 -11.56 -1.71
N LYS A 54 5.23 -12.17 -2.82
CA LYS A 54 5.50 -11.48 -4.08
C LYS A 54 4.26 -10.77 -4.64
N ALA A 55 3.10 -11.43 -4.60
CA ALA A 55 1.84 -10.87 -5.09
C ALA A 55 1.28 -9.81 -4.14
N SER A 56 1.26 -10.08 -2.82
CA SER A 56 0.80 -9.10 -1.83
C SER A 56 1.64 -7.81 -1.86
N VAL A 57 2.96 -7.90 -2.05
CA VAL A 57 3.83 -6.73 -2.17
C VAL A 57 3.53 -5.93 -3.44
N ALA A 58 3.27 -6.58 -4.58
CA ALA A 58 2.90 -5.88 -5.81
C ALA A 58 1.59 -5.10 -5.62
N ASN A 59 0.55 -5.75 -5.10
CA ASN A 59 -0.73 -5.12 -4.79
C ASN A 59 -0.58 -3.96 -3.83
N PHE A 60 0.15 -4.13 -2.72
CA PHE A 60 0.41 -3.06 -1.76
C PHE A 60 1.04 -1.83 -2.40
N ARG A 61 2.09 -2.03 -3.20
CA ARG A 61 2.83 -0.93 -3.82
C ARG A 61 1.99 -0.19 -4.86
N LEU A 62 1.29 -0.92 -5.72
CA LEU A 62 0.39 -0.34 -6.72
C LEU A 62 -0.75 0.43 -6.05
N LEU A 63 -1.41 -0.17 -5.06
CA LEU A 63 -2.53 0.44 -4.34
C LEU A 63 -2.12 1.73 -3.62
N THR A 64 -0.96 1.73 -2.96
CA THR A 64 -0.48 2.92 -2.25
C THR A 64 0.18 3.95 -3.17
N GLY A 65 0.48 3.59 -4.42
CA GLY A 65 1.21 4.41 -5.37
C GLY A 65 2.67 4.64 -4.97
N HIS A 66 3.26 3.73 -4.19
CA HIS A 66 4.69 3.63 -3.87
C HIS A 66 5.34 2.49 -4.68
N ASP A 67 4.89 2.34 -5.92
CA ASP A 67 5.41 1.40 -6.89
C ASP A 67 6.74 1.87 -7.49
N TYR A 68 7.40 0.97 -8.21
CA TYR A 68 8.67 1.23 -8.88
C TYR A 68 8.49 1.53 -10.37
N LEU A 69 7.33 2.07 -10.77
CA LEU A 69 7.05 2.42 -12.16
C LEU A 69 7.53 3.84 -12.48
N SER A 70 7.76 4.15 -13.76
CA SER A 70 8.45 5.39 -14.17
C SER A 70 7.72 6.63 -13.68
N GLN A 71 6.38 6.63 -13.67
CA GLN A 71 5.62 7.79 -13.18
C GLN A 71 5.93 8.09 -11.71
N HIS A 72 5.99 7.06 -10.86
CA HIS A 72 6.35 7.24 -9.45
C HIS A 72 7.81 7.65 -9.31
N LEU A 73 8.72 6.94 -9.98
CA LEU A 73 10.16 7.18 -9.89
C LEU A 73 10.54 8.59 -10.36
N HIS A 74 9.91 9.08 -11.43
CA HIS A 74 10.10 10.45 -11.92
C HIS A 74 9.63 11.49 -10.90
N ARG A 75 8.46 11.29 -10.30
CA ARG A 75 7.91 12.18 -9.27
C ARG A 75 8.84 12.34 -8.06
N ILE A 76 9.65 11.33 -7.74
CA ILE A 76 10.63 11.37 -6.65
C ILE A 76 12.06 11.67 -7.12
N GLY A 77 12.24 12.04 -8.39
CA GLY A 77 13.53 12.46 -8.95
C GLY A 77 14.52 11.33 -9.27
N ILE A 78 14.07 10.07 -9.35
CA ILE A 78 14.92 8.92 -9.70
C ILE A 78 15.01 8.69 -11.21
N LYS A 79 13.94 8.97 -11.97
CA LYS A 79 13.93 8.87 -13.44
C LYS A 79 13.72 10.23 -14.08
N ASP A 80 14.38 10.46 -15.22
CA ASP A 80 14.25 11.70 -15.98
C ASP A 80 12.88 11.86 -16.65
N SER A 81 12.18 10.75 -16.93
CA SER A 81 10.88 10.76 -17.59
C SER A 81 9.85 9.89 -16.86
N PRO A 82 8.58 10.31 -16.77
CA PRO A 82 7.49 9.50 -16.22
C PRO A 82 6.99 8.44 -17.19
N ASN A 83 7.43 8.49 -18.45
CA ASN A 83 6.86 7.66 -19.53
C ASN A 83 7.38 6.23 -19.48
N CYS A 84 6.61 5.34 -20.11
CA CYS A 84 6.95 3.93 -20.26
C CYS A 84 8.16 3.78 -21.18
N PRO A 85 9.29 3.24 -20.68
CA PRO A 85 10.45 2.97 -21.53
C PRO A 85 10.30 1.66 -22.31
N LEU A 86 9.27 0.87 -22.02
CA LEU A 86 9.10 -0.49 -22.56
C LEU A 86 8.24 -0.53 -23.82
N CYS A 87 7.50 0.54 -24.13
CA CYS A 87 6.60 0.57 -25.28
C CYS A 87 6.65 1.95 -25.97
N PRO A 88 6.31 2.03 -27.26
CA PRO A 88 6.41 3.27 -28.04
C PRO A 88 5.25 4.25 -27.79
N LEU A 89 4.29 3.92 -26.93
CA LEU A 89 3.06 4.72 -26.74
C LEU A 89 3.28 6.06 -26.02
N ASN A 90 4.50 6.33 -25.52
CA ASN A 90 4.89 7.56 -24.84
C ASN A 90 3.95 7.98 -23.69
N SER A 91 3.28 7.01 -23.06
CA SER A 91 2.35 7.22 -21.95
C SER A 91 3.06 7.08 -20.60
N PRO A 92 2.60 7.79 -19.54
CA PRO A 92 3.12 7.60 -18.18
C PRO A 92 3.03 6.14 -17.73
N MET A 93 4.13 5.56 -17.25
CA MET A 93 4.14 4.20 -16.73
C MET A 93 3.55 4.18 -15.32
N ASN A 94 2.27 3.86 -15.23
CA ASN A 94 1.50 3.74 -14.00
C ASN A 94 0.66 2.45 -14.02
N GLN A 95 -0.09 2.15 -12.95
CA GLN A 95 -0.89 0.92 -12.87
C GLN A 95 -1.90 0.77 -14.02
N SER A 96 -2.52 1.86 -14.48
CA SER A 96 -3.49 1.81 -15.59
C SER A 96 -2.78 1.45 -16.89
N HIS A 97 -1.67 2.12 -17.21
CA HIS A 97 -0.88 1.79 -18.39
C HIS A 97 -0.26 0.40 -18.31
N LEU A 98 0.17 -0.03 -17.12
CA LEU A 98 0.74 -1.36 -16.89
C LEU A 98 -0.22 -2.48 -17.32
N ASN A 99 -1.53 -2.29 -17.11
CA ASN A 99 -2.54 -3.26 -17.53
C ASN A 99 -2.68 -3.38 -19.05
N SER A 100 -2.51 -2.28 -19.80
CA SER A 100 -2.68 -2.19 -21.25
C SER A 100 -1.38 -2.07 -22.04
N CYS A 101 -0.23 -2.17 -21.36
CA CYS A 101 1.07 -2.00 -21.99
C CYS A 101 1.37 -3.19 -22.92
N PRO A 102 1.63 -2.98 -24.23
CA PRO A 102 1.92 -4.06 -25.17
C PRO A 102 3.13 -4.90 -24.76
N ALA A 103 4.12 -4.28 -24.11
CA ALA A 103 5.32 -4.98 -23.63
C ALA A 103 5.05 -5.98 -22.50
N MET A 104 3.85 -5.95 -21.91
CA MET A 104 3.40 -6.75 -20.78
C MET A 104 2.36 -7.83 -21.15
N GLU A 105 2.10 -8.05 -22.44
CA GLU A 105 1.09 -9.01 -22.93
C GLU A 105 1.35 -10.46 -22.49
N ALA A 106 2.61 -10.85 -22.33
CA ALA A 106 2.98 -12.20 -21.89
C ALA A 106 2.63 -12.49 -20.41
N SER A 107 2.35 -11.46 -19.61
CA SER A 107 2.00 -11.59 -18.19
C SER A 107 0.49 -11.51 -18.00
N SER A 108 -0.08 -12.47 -17.28
CA SER A 108 -1.53 -12.63 -17.15
C SER A 108 -2.11 -11.77 -16.02
N THR A 109 -1.41 -11.70 -14.89
CA THR A 109 -1.87 -10.99 -13.69
C THR A 109 -1.19 -9.63 -13.55
N ILE A 110 -1.84 -8.71 -12.83
CA ILE A 110 -1.26 -7.37 -12.58
C ILE A 110 0.07 -7.46 -11.81
N GLU A 111 0.20 -8.44 -10.92
CA GLU A 111 1.40 -8.70 -10.13
C GLU A 111 2.54 -9.18 -11.01
N GLU A 112 2.29 -10.12 -11.94
CA GLU A 112 3.26 -10.56 -12.94
C GLU A 112 3.71 -9.38 -13.81
N LYS A 113 2.76 -8.61 -14.35
CA LYS A 113 3.04 -7.41 -15.14
C LYS A 113 3.92 -6.44 -14.37
N TYR A 114 3.61 -6.17 -13.11
CA TYR A 114 4.39 -5.26 -12.26
C TYR A 114 5.83 -5.74 -12.06
N TRP A 115 6.01 -7.01 -11.71
CA TRP A 115 7.36 -7.56 -11.50
C TRP A 115 8.15 -7.65 -12.80
N ASP A 116 7.50 -7.94 -13.92
CA ASP A 116 8.14 -8.00 -15.22
C ASP A 116 8.55 -6.62 -15.73
N ALA A 117 7.65 -5.63 -15.66
CA ALA A 117 7.95 -4.23 -15.94
C ALA A 117 9.14 -3.76 -15.11
N ARG A 118 9.11 -4.01 -13.80
CA ARG A 118 10.19 -3.60 -12.90
C ARG A 118 11.53 -4.22 -13.31
N ARG A 119 11.57 -5.49 -13.75
CA ARG A 119 12.81 -6.13 -14.21
C ARG A 119 13.33 -5.51 -15.51
N LYS A 120 12.45 -5.18 -16.45
CA LYS A 120 12.80 -4.64 -17.77
C LYS A 120 13.17 -3.15 -17.75
N MET A 121 12.79 -2.42 -16.70
CA MET A 121 12.99 -0.97 -16.59
C MET A 121 14.30 -0.53 -15.89
N VAL A 122 15.06 -1.49 -15.35
CA VAL A 122 16.38 -1.26 -14.72
C VAL A 122 17.44 -1.04 -15.78
#